data_AF-A0A963MHT0-F1
#
_entry.id   AF-A0A963MHT0-F1
#
_cell.length_a   1.000
_cell.length_b   1.000
_cell.length_c   1.000
_cell.angle_alpha   90.00
_cell.angle_beta   90.00
_cell.angle_gamma   90.00
#
_symmetry.space_group_name_H-M   'P 1'
#
loop_
_entity.id
_entity.type
_entity.pdbx_description
1 polymer ?
#
loop_
_entity_poly.entity_id
_entity_poly.type
_entity_poly.pdbx_seq_one_letter_code
_entity_poly.pdbx_strand_id
1 'polypeptide(L)'
;MHRPAFTPRPLLLALLSVFAGNAAAADTATVLNPVVVTGSRAEAASFDLPYSIDVVDSRTIGEGKLGVNASEALAGVPGLVIQNRNNYAQDLQISSRGFGTRAAFGVRGIKLITDGIPASTPDGQG
;
A
#
# COMPACT_ATOMS: atom_id res chain seq x y z
N MET A 1 20.30 -25.85 -67.38
CA MET A 1 19.80 -24.85 -66.42
C MET A 1 19.48 -25.55 -65.10
N HIS A 2 20.35 -25.44 -64.09
CA HIS A 2 20.13 -25.96 -62.74
C HIS A 2 20.12 -24.78 -61.77
N ARG A 3 19.00 -24.55 -61.09
CA ARG A 3 18.90 -23.58 -59.99
C ARG A 3 19.17 -24.32 -58.69
N PRO A 4 20.16 -23.92 -57.86
CA PRO A 4 20.35 -24.52 -56.56
C PRO A 4 19.24 -24.05 -55.60
N ALA A 5 18.59 -25.00 -54.93
CA ALA A 5 17.58 -24.72 -53.92
C ALA A 5 18.25 -24.26 -52.61
N PHE A 6 18.11 -22.98 -52.27
CA PHE A 6 18.56 -22.43 -51.00
C PHE A 6 17.60 -22.90 -49.88
N THR A 7 18.08 -23.71 -48.94
CA THR A 7 17.29 -24.13 -47.78
C THR A 7 17.59 -23.23 -46.58
N PRO A 8 16.62 -22.46 -46.04
CA PRO A 8 16.87 -21.41 -45.04
C PRO A 8 17.04 -21.92 -43.60
N ARG A 9 17.26 -23.23 -43.40
CA ARG A 9 17.41 -23.87 -42.08
C ARG A 9 18.45 -23.21 -41.14
N PRO A 10 19.65 -22.79 -41.59
CA PRO A 10 20.63 -22.24 -40.66
C PRO A 10 20.23 -20.85 -40.13
N LEU A 11 19.45 -20.10 -40.91
CA LEU A 11 18.99 -18.76 -40.54
C LEU A 11 17.88 -18.80 -39.48
N LEU A 12 17.06 -19.86 -39.53
CA LEU A 12 15.99 -20.11 -38.57
C LEU A 12 16.55 -20.54 -37.19
N LEU A 13 17.64 -21.31 -37.17
CA LEU A 13 18.37 -21.67 -35.94
C LEU A 13 19.07 -20.46 -35.29
N ALA A 14 19.61 -19.52 -36.09
CA ALA A 14 20.22 -18.30 -35.59
C ALA A 14 19.19 -17.32 -35.00
N LEU A 15 17.98 -17.27 -35.55
CA LEU A 15 16.87 -16.45 -34.99
C LEU A 15 16.36 -17.00 -33.64
N LEU A 16 16.32 -18.32 -33.47
CA LEU A 16 15.91 -18.94 -32.21
C LEU A 16 16.89 -18.73 -31.06
N SER A 17 18.21 -18.70 -31.34
CA SER A 17 19.21 -18.48 -30.29
C SER A 17 19.24 -17.04 -29.77
N VAL A 18 18.94 -16.05 -30.62
CA VAL A 18 18.83 -14.63 -30.23
C VAL A 18 17.61 -14.39 -29.33
N PHE A 19 16.52 -15.14 -29.53
CA PHE A 19 15.32 -15.02 -28.69
C PHE A 19 15.51 -15.67 -27.31
N ALA A 20 16.29 -16.75 -27.21
CA ALA A 20 16.57 -17.42 -25.94
C ALA A 20 17.52 -16.62 -25.02
N GLY A 21 18.42 -15.82 -25.59
CA GLY A 21 19.42 -15.06 -24.82
C GLY A 21 18.88 -13.87 -24.01
N ASN A 22 17.65 -13.41 -24.29
CA ASN A 22 17.04 -12.27 -23.59
C ASN A 22 16.18 -12.65 -22.37
N ALA A 23 16.06 -13.93 -22.03
CA ALA A 23 15.11 -14.40 -21.02
C ALA A 23 15.66 -14.45 -19.57
N ALA A 24 16.90 -14.01 -19.31
CA ALA A 24 17.59 -14.31 -18.05
C ALA A 24 18.06 -13.08 -17.24
N ALA A 25 17.36 -11.96 -17.32
CA ALA A 25 17.50 -10.86 -16.36
C ALA A 25 16.23 -10.75 -15.52
N ALA A 26 16.01 -11.73 -14.65
CA ALA A 26 15.03 -11.59 -13.58
C ALA A 26 15.62 -10.60 -12.58
N ASP A 27 15.14 -9.37 -12.64
CA ASP A 27 15.41 -8.35 -11.62
C ASP A 27 14.76 -8.83 -10.31
N THR A 28 15.57 -9.48 -9.46
CA THR A 28 15.15 -9.89 -8.12
C THR A 28 14.96 -8.63 -7.29
N ALA A 29 13.78 -8.03 -7.40
CA ALA A 29 13.34 -6.93 -6.57
C ALA A 29 13.57 -7.31 -5.10
N THR A 30 14.42 -6.54 -4.44
CA THR A 30 14.78 -6.77 -3.05
C THR A 30 13.58 -6.41 -2.19
N VAL A 31 12.92 -7.42 -1.61
CA VAL A 31 11.80 -7.21 -0.68
C VAL A 31 12.39 -6.76 0.65
N LEU A 32 12.32 -5.45 0.91
CA LEU A 32 12.75 -4.84 2.17
C LEU A 32 11.70 -5.08 3.25
N ASN A 33 12.15 -5.24 4.49
CA ASN A 33 11.24 -5.22 5.63
C ASN A 33 10.62 -3.82 5.74
N PRO A 34 9.29 -3.72 5.96
CA PRO A 34 8.64 -2.43 6.13
C PRO A 34 9.19 -1.74 7.38
N VAL A 35 9.78 -0.55 7.18
CA VAL A 35 10.24 0.31 8.28
C VAL A 35 9.06 1.17 8.71
N VAL A 36 8.58 0.98 9.94
CA VAL A 36 7.46 1.76 10.48
C VAL A 36 8.00 2.82 11.44
N VAL A 37 7.96 4.07 11.01
CA VAL A 37 8.30 5.22 11.86
C VAL A 37 7.03 5.70 12.54
N THR A 38 6.65 5.08 13.66
CA THR A 38 5.52 5.53 14.48
C THR A 38 5.87 5.57 15.96
N GLY A 39 5.97 6.79 16.50
CA GLY A 39 5.98 7.07 17.95
C GLY A 39 7.19 6.61 18.76
N SER A 40 7.93 5.60 18.33
CA SER A 40 9.20 5.17 18.93
C SER A 40 10.32 6.14 18.55
N ARG A 41 11.24 6.41 19.49
CA ARG A 41 12.46 7.21 19.19
C ARG A 41 13.51 6.42 18.41
N ALA A 42 13.29 5.14 18.17
CA ALA A 42 14.23 4.22 17.53
C ALA A 42 13.49 3.27 16.59
N GLU A 43 14.15 2.93 15.47
CA GLU A 43 13.68 1.98 14.48
C GLU A 43 13.61 0.57 15.06
N ALA A 44 12.50 -0.13 14.83
CA ALA A 44 12.28 -1.51 15.27
C ALA A 44 11.29 -2.22 14.34
N ALA A 45 11.45 -3.54 14.18
CA ALA A 45 10.49 -4.35 13.44
C ALA A 45 9.15 -4.43 14.19
N SER A 46 8.03 -4.45 13.46
CA SER A 46 6.68 -4.46 14.06
C SER A 46 6.43 -5.62 15.03
N PHE A 47 7.12 -6.76 14.84
CA PHE A 47 6.99 -7.94 15.70
C PHE A 47 7.70 -7.80 17.05
N ASP A 48 8.75 -6.96 17.13
CA ASP A 48 9.56 -6.78 18.33
C ASP A 48 9.00 -5.70 19.27
N LEU A 49 7.91 -5.05 18.85
CA LEU A 49 7.31 -3.95 19.58
C LEU A 49 6.24 -4.46 20.56
N PRO A 50 6.19 -3.93 21.80
CA PRO A 50 5.19 -4.33 22.80
C PRO A 50 3.80 -3.71 22.55
N TYR A 51 3.53 -3.23 21.34
CA TYR A 51 2.27 -2.59 20.94
C TYR A 51 1.91 -2.96 19.50
N SER A 52 0.61 -2.95 19.18
CA SER A 52 0.12 -3.28 17.84
C SER A 52 0.36 -2.14 16.86
N ILE A 53 0.96 -2.48 15.71
CA ILE A 53 1.18 -1.58 14.59
C ILE A 53 0.67 -2.27 13.33
N ASP A 54 0.05 -1.50 12.45
CA ASP A 54 -0.36 -1.93 11.12
C ASP A 54 0.09 -0.89 10.09
N VAL A 55 0.40 -1.35 8.87
CA VAL A 55 0.85 -0.51 7.77
C VAL A 55 0.05 -0.85 6.53
N VAL A 56 -0.56 0.17 5.93
CA VAL A 56 -1.24 0.06 4.65
C VAL A 56 -0.36 0.70 3.59
N ASP A 57 0.13 -0.10 2.64
CA ASP A 57 1.00 0.37 1.57
C ASP A 57 0.23 1.07 0.44
N SER A 58 0.96 1.75 -0.45
CA SER A 58 0.39 2.49 -1.58
C SER A 58 -0.37 1.58 -2.56
N ARG A 59 0.07 0.32 -2.69
CA ARG A 59 -0.59 -0.68 -3.51
C ARG A 59 -1.99 -0.99 -2.97
N THR A 60 -2.12 -1.25 -1.67
CA THR A 60 -3.39 -1.54 -0.99
C THR A 60 -4.35 -0.35 -0.95
N ILE A 61 -3.79 0.87 -0.96
CA ILE A 61 -4.56 2.11 -1.08
C ILE A 61 -5.14 2.24 -2.49
N GLY A 62 -4.38 1.93 -3.54
CA GLY A 62 -4.79 2.15 -4.94
C GLY A 62 -5.50 0.97 -5.61
N GLU A 63 -5.27 -0.28 -5.17
CA GLU A 63 -5.82 -1.45 -5.84
C GLU A 63 -7.35 -1.56 -5.67
N GLY A 64 -8.06 -1.42 -6.78
CA GLY A 64 -9.52 -1.64 -6.85
C GLY A 64 -10.37 -0.61 -6.10
N LYS A 65 -9.79 0.54 -5.74
CA LYS A 65 -10.44 1.61 -4.95
C LYS A 65 -10.43 2.91 -5.74
N LEU A 66 -11.43 3.76 -5.48
CA LEU A 66 -11.51 5.08 -6.12
C LEU A 66 -10.54 6.07 -5.45
N GLY A 67 -10.14 5.78 -4.20
CA GLY A 67 -9.16 6.58 -3.46
C GLY A 67 -9.75 7.88 -2.93
N VAL A 68 -11.09 7.95 -2.80
CA VAL A 68 -11.78 9.16 -2.34
C VAL A 68 -11.79 9.24 -0.82
N ASN A 69 -11.99 8.10 -0.15
CA ASN A 69 -12.14 8.06 1.29
C ASN A 69 -11.12 7.13 1.95
N ALA A 70 -10.60 7.54 3.12
CA ALA A 70 -9.75 6.69 3.94
C ALA A 70 -10.44 5.38 4.37
N SER A 71 -11.77 5.36 4.44
CA SER A 71 -12.56 4.16 4.72
C SER A 71 -12.33 3.05 3.70
N GLU A 72 -12.02 3.38 2.44
CA GLU A 72 -11.75 2.39 1.39
C GLU A 72 -10.42 1.68 1.65
N ALA A 73 -9.37 2.46 1.94
CA ALA A 73 -8.02 1.95 2.18
C ALA A 73 -7.92 1.17 3.50
N LEU A 74 -8.54 1.69 4.56
CA LEU A 74 -8.30 1.24 5.94
C LEU A 74 -9.31 0.22 6.47
N ALA A 75 -10.27 -0.22 5.66
CA ALA A 75 -11.29 -1.21 6.07
C ALA A 75 -10.72 -2.57 6.53
N GLY A 76 -9.50 -2.92 6.10
CA GLY A 76 -8.84 -4.18 6.47
C GLY A 76 -8.09 -4.15 7.80
N VAL A 77 -7.93 -2.98 8.44
CA VAL A 77 -7.11 -2.81 9.64
C VAL A 77 -7.87 -3.30 10.89
N PRO A 78 -7.35 -4.30 11.63
CA PRO A 78 -8.04 -4.83 12.80
C PRO A 78 -8.20 -3.79 13.92
N GLY A 79 -9.41 -3.70 14.48
CA GLY A 79 -9.72 -2.78 15.57
C GLY A 79 -9.85 -1.31 15.15
N LEU A 80 -9.83 -1.02 13.84
CA LEU A 80 -10.14 0.28 13.27
C LEU A 80 -11.51 0.22 12.58
N VAL A 81 -12.36 1.21 12.82
CA VAL A 81 -13.66 1.34 12.16
C VAL A 81 -13.80 2.75 11.64
N ILE A 82 -14.01 2.87 10.32
CA ILE A 82 -14.23 4.14 9.64
C ILE A 82 -15.59 4.09 8.96
N GLN A 83 -16.49 4.98 9.37
CA GLN A 83 -17.83 5.05 8.83
C GLN A 83 -17.92 6.22 7.84
N ASN A 84 -18.19 5.88 6.58
CA ASN A 84 -18.56 6.84 5.55
C ASN A 84 -20.09 6.96 5.51
N ARG A 85 -20.61 8.17 5.77
CA ARG A 85 -22.04 8.47 5.75
C ARG A 85 -22.51 9.12 4.44
N ASN A 86 -21.66 9.13 3.42
CA ASN A 86 -21.91 9.74 2.11
C ASN A 86 -22.28 11.23 2.16
N ASN A 87 -21.80 11.93 3.19
CA ASN A 87 -21.94 13.37 3.34
C ASN A 87 -20.55 14.02 3.40
N TYR A 88 -20.04 14.44 2.24
CA TYR A 88 -18.70 15.01 2.11
C TYR A 88 -18.53 16.40 2.73
N ALA A 89 -19.61 17.03 3.18
CA ALA A 89 -19.52 18.26 3.98
C ALA A 89 -19.14 17.98 5.45
N GLN A 90 -19.08 16.70 5.82
CA GLN A 90 -18.70 16.23 7.16
C GLN A 90 -17.57 15.20 7.03
N ASP A 91 -16.70 15.17 8.04
CA ASP A 91 -15.59 14.24 8.05
C ASP A 91 -16.05 12.80 8.35
N LEU A 92 -15.24 11.84 7.91
CA LEU A 92 -15.43 10.43 8.21
C LEU A 92 -15.37 10.20 9.72
N GLN A 93 -16.30 9.41 10.25
CA GLN A 93 -16.24 9.00 11.65
C GLN A 93 -15.19 7.90 11.79
N ILE A 94 -14.09 8.19 12.49
CA ILE A 94 -12.99 7.23 12.70
C ILE A 94 -12.94 6.83 14.17
N SER A 95 -12.86 5.52 14.41
CA SER A 95 -12.72 4.96 15.74
C SER A 95 -11.68 3.85 15.78
N SER A 96 -10.88 3.82 16.85
CA SER A 96 -9.84 2.82 17.07
C SER A 96 -10.02 2.19 18.45
N ARG A 97 -10.19 0.86 18.48
CA ARG A 97 -10.41 0.06 19.69
C ARG A 97 -11.45 0.66 20.66
N GLY A 98 -12.53 1.21 20.11
CA GLY A 98 -13.63 1.81 20.88
C GLY A 98 -13.51 3.32 21.17
N PHE A 99 -12.32 3.91 21.07
CA PHE A 99 -12.14 5.37 21.11
C PHE A 99 -12.66 5.99 19.82
N GLY A 100 -13.25 7.20 19.87
CA GLY A 100 -13.88 7.85 18.71
C GLY A 100 -15.28 7.35 18.36
N THR A 101 -15.77 6.24 18.95
CA THR A 101 -17.12 5.67 18.65
C THR A 101 -18.28 6.62 18.97
N ARG A 102 -18.07 7.57 19.89
CA ARG A 102 -19.07 8.59 20.27
C ARG A 102 -19.01 9.85 19.41
N ALA A 103 -18.08 9.95 18.47
CA ALA A 103 -18.04 11.05 17.51
C ALA A 103 -19.24 10.96 16.57
N ALA A 104 -19.93 12.08 16.32
CA ALA A 104 -20.98 12.11 15.31
C ALA A 104 -20.39 12.10 13.88
N PHE A 105 -19.22 12.73 13.72
CA PHE A 105 -18.39 12.87 12.52
C PHE A 105 -16.94 13.16 12.97
N GLY A 106 -15.97 12.95 12.09
CA GLY A 106 -14.55 13.18 12.37
C GLY A 106 -13.93 12.22 13.40
N VAL A 107 -12.82 12.63 14.01
CA VAL A 107 -12.18 11.92 15.13
C VAL A 107 -12.50 12.55 16.48
N ARG A 108 -12.54 11.71 17.53
CA ARG A 108 -12.57 12.14 18.94
C ARG A 108 -11.70 11.26 19.81
N GLY A 109 -10.75 11.88 20.52
CA GLY A 109 -9.86 11.15 21.44
C GLY A 109 -8.90 10.20 20.73
N ILE A 110 -8.60 10.46 19.46
CA ILE A 110 -7.57 9.77 18.66
C ILE A 110 -6.68 10.84 18.06
N LYS A 111 -5.38 10.59 18.02
CA LYS A 111 -4.41 11.50 17.42
C LYS A 111 -4.20 11.14 15.96
N LEU A 112 -4.47 12.09 15.05
CA LEU A 112 -4.13 11.97 13.64
C LEU A 112 -2.88 12.78 13.34
N ILE A 113 -1.97 12.19 12.57
CA ILE A 113 -0.71 12.81 12.16
C ILE A 113 -0.56 12.62 10.66
N THR A 114 -0.32 13.71 9.95
CA THR A 114 -0.05 13.74 8.52
C THR A 114 1.32 14.37 8.32
N ASP A 115 2.24 13.64 7.70
CA ASP A 115 3.62 14.09 7.43
C ASP A 115 4.37 14.61 8.69
N GLY A 116 4.06 14.03 9.85
CA GLY A 116 4.62 14.46 11.14
C GLY A 116 3.91 15.65 11.79
N ILE A 117 2.94 16.26 11.12
CA ILE A 117 2.14 17.38 11.62
C ILE A 117 0.82 16.84 12.19
N PRO A 118 0.42 17.21 13.42
CA PRO A 118 -0.89 16.83 13.94
C PRO A 118 -2.01 17.36 13.05
N ALA A 119 -2.86 16.45 12.54
CA ALA A 119 -4.06 16.80 11.80
C ALA A 119 -5.26 17.02 12.73
N SER A 120 -5.21 16.44 13.95
CA SER A 120 -6.20 16.64 15.00
C SER A 120 -5.73 17.65 16.05
N THR A 121 -6.65 18.33 16.72
CA THR A 121 -6.36 19.14 17.92
C THR A 121 -5.79 18.28 19.06
N PRO A 122 -5.20 18.89 20.10
CA PRO A 122 -4.57 18.15 21.20
C PRO A 122 -5.51 17.20 21.96
N ASP A 123 -6.81 17.47 21.94
CA ASP A 123 -7.88 16.64 22.51
C ASP A 123 -8.42 15.58 21.51
N GLY A 124 -7.82 15.49 20.33
CA GLY A 124 -8.14 14.52 19.30
C GLY A 124 -9.44 14.80 18.56
N GLN A 125 -9.86 16.07 18.45
CA GLN A 125 -10.96 16.52 17.60
C GLN A 125 -10.41 16.98 16.23
N GLY A 126 -11.24 16.92 15.19
CA GLY A 126 -10.88 17.26 13.81
C GLY A 126 -10.90 16.01 12.95
#